data_AF-A0AAN8CEA8-F1
#
_entry.id   AF-A0AAN8CEA8-F1
#
_cell.length_a   1.000
_cell.length_b   1.000
_cell.length_c   1.000
_cell.angle_alpha   90.00
_cell.angle_beta   90.00
_cell.angle_gamma   90.00
#
_symmetry.space_group_name_H-M   'P 1'
#
loop_
_entity.id
_entity.type
_entity.pdbx_description
1 polymer ?
#
loop_
_entity_poly.entity_id
_entity_poly.type
_entity_poly.pdbx_seq_one_letter_code
_entity_poly.pdbx_strand_id
1 'polypeptide(L)'
;MLATAQLQAGWLQHDFGHLSVFKKSSWNHVLHKFSIGHLKGASANWWNHRHFQHHAKPNIFSKDPDVNMLHVFVVGATQPVEYGIKKIKYMPYHYQHQYFFLVGPPLLIPIYFHVQIIRTMISRHDWVDLAWSLSYYLRYLCCSIPMFGLFGSVLLITFVRFLESHWFVWVTQMNHLPMDIDHDKHRDWLSMQLKATCNIKQSPFNDWFSGHLNFQIEHHLFPTMPRHNYHRVAPLVRALCEKHGIPYNVKTMWQGIVDVFRSLKNSGDLWLDAYLHK
;
A
#
# COMPACT_ATOMS: atom_id res chain seq x y z
N MET A 1 -15.14 -1.23 -15.73
CA MET A 1 -14.47 0.08 -15.93
C MET A 1 -14.36 0.92 -14.65
N LEU A 2 -15.38 0.99 -13.78
CA LEU A 2 -15.34 1.82 -12.56
C LEU A 2 -14.16 1.51 -11.62
N ALA A 3 -13.90 0.23 -11.31
CA ALA A 3 -12.76 -0.16 -10.47
C ALA A 3 -11.42 0.27 -11.08
N THR A 4 -11.22 0.05 -12.39
CA THR A 4 -10.04 0.52 -13.11
C THR A 4 -9.88 2.04 -13.02
N ALA A 5 -10.96 2.82 -13.20
CA ALA A 5 -10.92 4.26 -13.07
C ALA A 5 -10.55 4.71 -11.64
N GLN A 6 -11.08 4.05 -10.62
CA GLN A 6 -10.73 4.31 -9.22
C GLN A 6 -9.25 4.01 -8.93
N LEU A 7 -8.71 2.92 -9.49
CA LEU A 7 -7.30 2.57 -9.35
C LEU A 7 -6.39 3.59 -10.02
N GLN A 8 -6.68 3.95 -11.27
CA GLN A 8 -5.89 4.93 -12.01
C GLN A 8 -5.95 6.32 -11.34
N ALA A 9 -7.10 6.71 -10.78
CA ALA A 9 -7.18 7.89 -9.91
C ALA A 9 -6.33 7.75 -8.64
N GLY A 10 -6.16 6.53 -8.13
CA GLY A 10 -5.26 6.20 -7.01
C GLY A 10 -3.77 6.39 -7.34
N TRP A 11 -3.36 6.01 -8.55
CA TRP A 11 -2.00 6.27 -9.05
C TRP A 11 -1.76 7.74 -9.32
N LEU A 12 -2.75 8.45 -9.88
CA LEU A 12 -2.65 9.89 -10.11
C LEU A 12 -2.57 10.70 -8.81
N GLN A 13 -3.41 10.37 -7.81
CA GLN A 13 -3.33 11.06 -6.52
C GLN A 13 -1.99 10.79 -5.81
N HIS A 14 -1.41 9.60 -6.00
CA HIS A 14 -0.11 9.23 -5.43
C HIS A 14 0.99 10.16 -5.97
N ASP A 15 1.03 10.40 -7.29
CA ASP A 15 1.96 11.36 -7.90
C ASP A 15 1.82 12.78 -7.31
N PHE A 16 0.58 13.28 -7.21
CA PHE A 16 0.33 14.60 -6.63
C PHE A 16 0.72 14.66 -5.14
N GLY A 17 0.42 13.60 -4.38
CA GLY A 17 0.77 13.50 -2.97
C GLY A 17 2.28 13.47 -2.72
N HIS A 18 3.05 13.01 -3.69
CA HIS A 18 4.52 13.06 -3.71
C HIS A 18 5.12 14.34 -4.27
N LEU A 19 4.29 15.30 -4.68
CA LEU A 19 4.72 16.54 -5.31
C LEU A 19 5.49 16.31 -6.62
N SER A 20 5.23 15.21 -7.33
CA SER A 20 6.03 14.78 -8.48
C SER A 20 5.54 15.31 -9.84
N VAL A 21 4.42 16.04 -9.89
CA VAL A 21 3.81 16.48 -11.15
C VAL A 21 4.15 17.93 -11.52
N PHE A 22 3.94 18.87 -10.59
CA PHE A 22 4.20 20.30 -10.84
C PHE A 22 5.47 20.78 -10.14
N LYS A 23 6.15 21.74 -10.77
CA LYS A 23 7.30 22.45 -10.16
C LYS A 23 6.90 23.20 -8.88
N LYS A 24 5.71 23.81 -8.86
CA LYS A 24 5.18 24.53 -7.69
C LYS A 24 4.34 23.58 -6.84
N SER A 25 4.77 23.32 -5.60
CA SER A 25 4.10 22.39 -4.67
C SER A 25 2.63 22.71 -4.43
N SER A 26 2.23 23.99 -4.43
CA SER A 26 0.84 24.39 -4.23
C SER A 26 -0.13 23.74 -5.21
N TRP A 27 0.27 23.59 -6.48
CA TRP A 27 -0.58 22.94 -7.50
C TRP A 27 -0.71 21.44 -7.25
N ASN A 28 0.37 20.78 -6.84
CA ASN A 28 0.31 19.38 -6.42
C ASN A 28 -0.65 19.20 -5.24
N HIS A 29 -0.58 20.05 -4.20
CA HIS A 29 -1.48 19.94 -3.05
C HIS A 29 -2.96 20.15 -3.41
N VAL A 30 -3.28 21.14 -4.25
CA VAL A 30 -4.66 21.36 -4.71
C VAL A 30 -5.18 20.16 -5.49
N LEU A 31 -4.39 19.66 -6.45
CA LEU A 31 -4.80 18.53 -7.29
C LEU A 31 -4.74 17.19 -6.56
N HIS A 32 -3.92 17.06 -5.52
CA HIS A 32 -3.94 15.93 -4.60
C HIS A 32 -5.26 15.86 -3.85
N LYS A 33 -5.67 16.97 -3.19
CA LYS A 33 -6.96 17.08 -2.49
C LYS A 33 -8.13 16.80 -3.42
N PHE A 34 -8.12 17.34 -4.63
CA PHE A 34 -9.14 17.03 -5.65
C PHE A 34 -9.13 15.55 -6.04
N SER A 35 -7.98 14.98 -6.38
CA SER A 35 -7.89 13.61 -6.89
C SER A 35 -8.25 12.57 -5.82
N ILE A 36 -7.74 12.70 -4.60
CA ILE A 36 -8.06 11.74 -3.53
C ILE A 36 -9.42 12.02 -2.88
N GLY A 37 -9.80 13.29 -2.73
CA GLY A 37 -11.05 13.69 -2.11
C GLY A 37 -12.24 13.57 -3.07
N HIS A 38 -12.26 14.37 -4.14
CA HIS A 38 -13.39 14.41 -5.07
C HIS A 38 -13.53 13.16 -5.95
N LEU A 39 -12.43 12.51 -6.35
CA LEU A 39 -12.51 11.34 -7.23
C LEU A 39 -12.56 10.01 -6.48
N LYS A 40 -12.12 9.97 -5.22
CA LYS A 40 -12.04 8.73 -4.43
C LYS A 40 -12.67 8.79 -3.04
N GLY A 41 -13.16 9.93 -2.54
CA GLY A 41 -13.80 10.00 -1.23
C GLY A 41 -12.85 9.77 -0.05
N ALA A 42 -11.61 10.24 -0.14
CA ALA A 42 -10.59 10.04 0.88
C ALA A 42 -9.80 11.33 1.21
N SER A 43 -8.98 11.30 2.27
CA SER A 43 -8.25 12.49 2.76
C SER A 43 -6.80 12.51 2.28
N ALA A 44 -6.39 13.64 1.69
CA ALA A 44 -5.02 13.93 1.32
C ALA A 44 -4.11 14.00 2.55
N ASN A 45 -4.54 14.71 3.61
CA ASN A 45 -3.78 14.85 4.84
C ASN A 45 -3.55 13.49 5.53
N TRP A 46 -4.57 12.63 5.60
CA TRP A 46 -4.43 11.27 6.14
C TRP A 46 -3.45 10.44 5.30
N TRP A 47 -3.58 10.50 3.98
CA TRP A 47 -2.71 9.76 3.07
C TRP A 47 -1.26 10.22 3.20
N ASN A 48 -0.99 11.54 3.16
CA ASN A 48 0.36 12.09 3.30
C ASN A 48 0.98 11.70 4.66
N HIS A 49 0.23 11.87 5.76
CA HIS A 49 0.73 11.57 7.09
C HIS A 49 1.22 10.13 7.23
N ARG A 50 0.45 9.16 6.70
CA ARG A 50 0.83 7.75 6.70
C ARG A 50 1.96 7.46 5.72
N HIS A 51 1.81 7.92 4.49
CA HIS A 51 2.73 7.55 3.42
C HIS A 51 4.13 8.15 3.64
N PHE A 52 4.23 9.34 4.24
CA PHE A 52 5.53 9.89 4.66
C PHE A 52 6.21 9.04 5.74
N GLN A 53 5.46 8.43 6.66
CA GLN A 53 6.05 7.50 7.65
C GLN A 53 6.57 6.23 6.96
N HIS A 54 5.78 5.67 6.03
CA HIS A 54 6.20 4.54 5.22
C HIS A 54 7.49 4.82 4.44
N HIS A 55 7.59 5.96 3.75
CA HIS A 55 8.82 6.33 3.02
C HIS A 55 10.00 6.66 3.93
N ALA A 56 9.74 7.15 5.15
CA ALA A 56 10.80 7.48 6.08
C ALA A 56 11.52 6.22 6.59
N LYS A 57 10.76 5.18 6.98
CA LYS A 57 11.28 3.92 7.53
C LYS A 57 10.40 2.72 7.16
N PRO A 58 10.38 2.27 5.89
CA PRO A 58 9.49 1.20 5.45
C PRO A 58 9.86 -0.13 6.10
N ASN A 59 8.87 -0.99 6.28
CA ASN A 59 8.99 -2.33 6.86
C ASN A 59 9.58 -2.40 8.28
N ILE A 60 9.61 -1.28 9.01
CA ILE A 60 10.08 -1.25 10.40
C ILE A 60 8.89 -1.24 11.36
N PHE A 61 8.83 -2.23 12.27
CA PHE A 61 7.77 -2.29 13.28
C PHE A 61 7.68 -0.99 14.09
N SER A 62 6.45 -0.59 14.40
CA SER A 62 6.10 0.65 15.12
C SER A 62 6.43 1.97 14.40
N LYS A 63 7.10 1.94 13.23
CA LYS A 63 7.46 3.14 12.46
C LYS A 63 6.78 3.19 11.10
N ASP A 64 6.64 2.03 10.44
CA ASP A 64 5.85 1.91 9.22
C ASP A 64 4.41 1.52 9.56
N PRO A 65 3.40 2.37 9.27
CA PRO A 65 2.00 2.00 9.47
C PRO A 65 1.55 0.85 8.56
N ASP A 66 2.25 0.57 7.45
CA ASP A 66 1.81 -0.42 6.45
C ASP A 66 2.11 -1.87 6.86
N VAL A 67 2.99 -2.09 7.86
CA VAL A 67 3.23 -3.42 8.46
C VAL A 67 2.45 -3.64 9.76
N ASN A 68 1.60 -2.68 10.16
CA ASN A 68 0.68 -2.85 11.28
C ASN A 68 -0.58 -3.60 10.84
N MET A 69 -0.55 -4.93 10.97
CA MET A 69 -1.61 -5.82 10.49
C MET A 69 -2.72 -6.10 11.51
N LEU A 70 -2.91 -5.24 12.52
CA LEU A 70 -3.99 -5.30 13.52
C LEU A 70 -4.16 -6.67 14.21
N HIS A 71 -3.06 -7.41 14.38
CA HIS A 71 -3.07 -8.78 14.89
C HIS A 71 -3.85 -9.80 14.02
N VAL A 72 -4.35 -9.41 12.85
CA VAL A 72 -5.01 -10.34 11.90
C VAL A 72 -3.98 -11.22 11.21
N PHE A 73 -2.81 -10.65 10.94
CA PHE A 73 -1.67 -11.33 10.30
C PHE A 73 -0.41 -11.11 11.13
N VAL A 74 0.52 -12.07 11.05
CA VAL A 74 1.90 -11.94 11.54
C VAL A 74 2.84 -11.92 10.35
N VAL A 75 3.79 -10.99 10.33
CA VAL A 75 4.64 -10.72 9.16
C VAL A 75 6.12 -10.62 9.54
N GLY A 76 7.00 -10.88 8.57
CA GLY A 76 8.44 -10.90 8.79
C GLY A 76 8.92 -12.13 9.57
N ALA A 77 10.15 -12.07 10.07
CA ALA A 77 10.77 -13.18 10.80
C ALA A 77 10.64 -13.06 12.33
N THR A 78 10.56 -11.83 12.85
CA THR A 78 10.67 -11.56 14.29
C THR A 78 9.31 -11.57 15.00
N GLN A 79 8.34 -10.80 14.49
CA GLN A 79 7.01 -10.71 15.10
C GLN A 79 6.31 -12.07 15.29
N PRO A 80 6.32 -13.00 14.30
CA PRO A 80 5.65 -14.29 14.48
C PRO A 80 6.25 -15.12 15.62
N VAL A 81 7.59 -15.10 15.75
CA VAL A 81 8.30 -15.79 16.84
C VAL A 81 7.98 -15.16 18.19
N GLU A 82 8.02 -13.83 18.29
CA GLU A 82 7.64 -13.12 19.53
C GLU A 82 6.20 -13.43 19.96
N TYR A 83 5.27 -13.48 19.00
CA TYR A 83 3.87 -13.82 19.25
C TYR A 83 3.72 -15.27 19.69
N GLY A 84 4.46 -16.18 19.05
CA GLY A 84 4.48 -17.61 19.38
C GLY A 84 4.96 -17.85 20.81
N ILE A 85 6.10 -17.26 21.21
CA ILE A 85 6.64 -17.38 22.57
C ILE A 85 5.64 -16.83 23.60
N LYS A 86 5.01 -15.68 23.31
CA LYS A 86 4.00 -15.06 24.18
C LYS A 86 2.64 -15.77 24.16
N LYS A 87 2.50 -16.88 23.41
CA LYS A 87 1.24 -17.61 23.20
C LYS A 87 0.08 -16.74 22.71
N ILE A 88 0.38 -15.71 21.90
CA ILE A 88 -0.63 -14.83 21.31
C ILE A 88 -1.26 -15.52 20.10
N LYS A 89 -2.60 -15.66 20.11
CA LYS A 89 -3.38 -16.34 19.06
C LYS A 89 -4.73 -15.66 18.81
N TYR A 90 -4.73 -14.51 18.15
CA TYR A 90 -5.99 -13.85 17.76
C TYR A 90 -6.62 -14.49 16.52
N MET A 91 -5.80 -15.02 15.62
CA MET A 91 -6.19 -15.68 14.37
C MET A 91 -5.38 -16.97 14.18
N PRO A 92 -5.84 -17.91 13.32
CA PRO A 92 -5.07 -19.11 13.00
C PRO A 92 -3.89 -18.75 12.08
N TYR A 93 -2.80 -18.22 12.64
CA TYR A 93 -1.70 -17.65 11.85
C TYR A 93 -1.01 -18.66 10.93
N HIS A 94 -0.98 -19.96 11.27
CA HIS A 94 -0.42 -21.00 10.40
C HIS A 94 -1.19 -21.17 9.07
N TYR A 95 -2.46 -20.76 9.02
CA TYR A 95 -3.28 -20.74 7.79
C TYR A 95 -3.37 -19.36 7.13
N GLN A 96 -2.60 -18.35 7.60
CA GLN A 96 -2.79 -16.97 7.14
C GLN A 96 -2.60 -16.75 5.64
N HIS A 97 -1.72 -17.53 5.02
CA HIS A 97 -1.53 -17.52 3.57
C HIS A 97 -2.78 -17.94 2.78
N GLN A 98 -3.69 -18.71 3.39
CA GLN A 98 -4.93 -19.18 2.75
C GLN A 98 -6.05 -18.13 2.83
N TYR A 99 -6.18 -17.44 3.96
CA TYR A 99 -7.23 -16.44 4.16
C TYR A 99 -6.81 -15.00 3.90
N PHE A 100 -5.52 -14.72 3.63
CA PHE A 100 -5.03 -13.35 3.43
C PHE A 100 -5.83 -12.58 2.37
N PHE A 101 -6.01 -13.15 1.17
CA PHE A 101 -6.78 -12.47 0.12
C PHE A 101 -8.30 -12.47 0.36
N LEU A 102 -8.80 -13.39 1.19
CA LEU A 102 -10.23 -13.46 1.55
C LEU A 102 -10.60 -12.49 2.68
N VAL A 103 -9.63 -12.06 3.49
CA VAL A 103 -9.86 -11.23 4.68
C VAL A 103 -9.18 -9.88 4.56
N GLY A 104 -7.90 -9.84 4.18
CA GLY A 104 -7.07 -8.63 4.13
C GLY A 104 -7.64 -7.56 3.19
N PRO A 105 -7.61 -7.75 1.86
CA PRO A 105 -8.15 -6.76 0.93
C PRO A 105 -9.63 -6.41 1.20
N PRO A 106 -10.57 -7.36 1.42
CA PRO A 106 -11.97 -7.01 1.70
C PRO A 106 -12.15 -6.08 2.91
N LEU A 107 -11.32 -6.20 3.94
CA LEU A 107 -11.38 -5.35 5.13
C LEU A 107 -10.51 -4.09 5.03
N LEU A 108 -9.52 -4.03 4.14
CA LEU A 108 -8.54 -2.94 4.09
C LEU A 108 -9.15 -1.61 3.63
N ILE A 109 -9.39 -1.44 2.32
CA ILE A 109 -9.94 -0.18 1.78
C ILE A 109 -11.42 0.00 2.15
N PRO A 110 -12.30 -1.01 1.98
CA PRO A 110 -13.74 -0.81 2.19
C PRO A 110 -14.11 -0.49 3.64
N ILE A 111 -13.36 -1.02 4.62
CA ILE A 111 -13.70 -0.90 6.05
C ILE A 111 -12.62 -0.13 6.81
N TYR A 112 -11.42 -0.69 6.96
CA TYR A 112 -10.40 -0.17 7.86
C TYR A 112 -9.93 1.23 7.49
N PHE A 113 -9.48 1.44 6.24
CA PHE A 113 -9.06 2.76 5.77
C PHE A 113 -10.23 3.72 5.75
N HIS A 114 -11.43 3.28 5.35
CA HIS A 114 -12.61 4.15 5.33
C HIS A 114 -12.92 4.71 6.73
N VAL A 115 -12.94 3.85 7.75
CA VAL A 115 -13.12 4.25 9.16
C VAL A 115 -11.98 5.17 9.62
N GLN A 116 -10.73 4.83 9.35
CA GLN A 116 -9.59 5.66 9.75
C GLN A 116 -9.59 7.04 9.09
N ILE A 117 -9.92 7.12 7.81
CA ILE A 117 -9.98 8.36 7.05
C ILE A 117 -11.05 9.28 7.64
N ILE A 118 -12.28 8.77 7.83
CA ILE A 118 -13.37 9.56 8.43
C ILE A 118 -12.99 10.01 9.84
N ARG A 119 -12.52 9.08 10.69
CA ARG A 119 -12.10 9.39 12.05
C ARG A 119 -11.03 10.48 12.08
N THR A 120 -10.03 10.38 11.21
CA THR A 120 -8.93 11.35 11.13
C THR A 120 -9.43 12.72 10.70
N MET A 121 -10.26 12.79 9.65
CA MET A 121 -10.79 14.06 9.16
C MET A 121 -11.60 14.78 10.25
N ILE A 122 -12.44 14.04 10.99
CA ILE A 122 -13.24 14.61 12.09
C ILE A 122 -12.34 15.00 13.26
N SER A 123 -11.47 14.11 13.74
CA SER A 123 -10.68 14.35 14.96
C SER A 123 -9.60 15.41 14.78
N ARG A 124 -9.07 15.59 13.56
CA ARG A 124 -8.04 16.59 13.24
C ARG A 124 -8.63 17.87 12.64
N HIS A 125 -9.96 17.94 12.51
CA HIS A 125 -10.67 19.09 11.94
C HIS A 125 -10.21 19.39 10.49
N ASP A 126 -9.93 18.35 9.69
CA ASP A 126 -9.53 18.47 8.28
C ASP A 126 -10.76 18.76 7.39
N TRP A 127 -11.45 19.88 7.64
CA TRP A 127 -12.75 20.20 7.03
C TRP A 127 -12.71 20.33 5.52
N VAL A 128 -11.59 20.78 4.95
CA VAL A 128 -11.40 20.87 3.49
C VAL A 128 -11.37 19.47 2.87
N ASP A 129 -10.67 18.52 3.49
CA ASP A 129 -10.62 17.14 3.01
C ASP A 129 -11.97 16.45 3.19
N LEU A 130 -12.66 16.73 4.30
CA LEU A 130 -14.01 16.22 4.54
C LEU A 130 -14.99 16.72 3.47
N ALA A 131 -14.96 18.02 3.13
CA ALA A 131 -15.81 18.59 2.09
C ALA A 131 -15.55 17.94 0.71
N TRP A 132 -14.29 17.76 0.34
CA TRP A 132 -13.94 17.05 -0.89
C TRP A 132 -14.40 15.59 -0.86
N SER A 133 -14.21 14.89 0.25
CA SER A 133 -14.67 13.52 0.41
C SER A 133 -16.20 13.41 0.30
N LEU A 134 -16.95 14.27 0.97
CA LEU A 134 -18.41 14.31 0.90
C LEU A 134 -18.89 14.59 -0.52
N SER A 135 -18.20 15.45 -1.26
CA SER A 135 -18.55 15.73 -2.67
C SER A 135 -18.43 14.48 -3.56
N TYR A 136 -17.51 13.56 -3.28
CA TYR A 136 -17.44 12.27 -3.98
C TYR A 136 -18.69 11.43 -3.72
N TYR A 137 -19.06 11.25 -2.45
CA TYR A 137 -20.21 10.42 -2.07
C TYR A 137 -21.52 11.02 -2.55
N LEU A 138 -21.69 12.35 -2.44
CA LEU A 138 -22.85 13.06 -2.98
C LEU A 138 -22.97 12.86 -4.49
N ARG A 139 -21.90 13.15 -5.25
CA ARG A 139 -21.89 12.94 -6.70
C ARG A 139 -22.20 11.49 -7.05
N TYR A 140 -21.56 10.54 -6.39
CA TYR A 140 -21.78 9.11 -6.63
C TYR A 140 -23.25 8.72 -6.41
N LEU A 141 -23.83 9.08 -5.26
CA LEU A 141 -25.21 8.73 -4.92
C LEU A 141 -26.21 9.42 -5.84
N CYS A 142 -26.03 10.71 -6.15
CA CYS A 142 -26.88 11.43 -7.10
C CYS A 142 -26.88 10.79 -8.49
N CYS A 143 -25.75 10.27 -8.95
CA CYS A 143 -25.67 9.59 -10.26
C CYS A 143 -26.18 8.14 -10.22
N SER A 144 -25.94 7.40 -9.14
CA SER A 144 -26.22 5.96 -9.07
C SER A 144 -27.64 5.62 -8.58
N ILE A 145 -28.20 6.40 -7.65
CA ILE A 145 -29.53 6.13 -7.07
C ILE A 145 -30.63 6.12 -8.16
N PRO A 146 -30.68 7.07 -9.12
CA PRO A 146 -31.69 7.03 -10.17
C PRO A 146 -31.62 5.76 -11.05
N MET A 147 -30.45 5.13 -11.14
CA MET A 147 -30.24 3.95 -11.99
C MET A 147 -30.43 2.64 -11.23
N PHE A 148 -30.00 2.57 -9.97
CA PHE A 148 -29.88 1.31 -9.21
C PHE A 148 -30.68 1.31 -7.89
N GLY A 149 -31.35 2.40 -7.55
CA GLY A 149 -31.91 2.63 -6.23
C GLY A 149 -30.83 2.77 -5.15
N LEU A 150 -31.22 3.06 -3.91
CA LEU A 150 -30.27 3.23 -2.80
C LEU A 150 -29.48 1.93 -2.53
N PHE A 151 -30.18 0.81 -2.41
CA PHE A 151 -29.56 -0.48 -2.10
C PHE A 151 -28.58 -0.92 -3.21
N GLY A 152 -28.99 -0.85 -4.48
CA GLY A 152 -28.12 -1.20 -5.59
C GLY A 152 -26.90 -0.28 -5.70
N SER A 153 -27.06 1.01 -5.38
CA SER A 153 -25.95 1.98 -5.36
C SER A 153 -24.93 1.65 -4.26
N VAL A 154 -25.37 1.29 -3.06
CA VAL A 154 -24.49 0.87 -1.96
C VAL A 154 -23.78 -0.45 -2.29
N LEU A 155 -24.49 -1.40 -2.89
CA LEU A 155 -23.90 -2.67 -3.33
C LEU A 155 -22.83 -2.44 -4.41
N LEU A 156 -23.10 -1.57 -5.38
CA LEU A 156 -22.17 -1.25 -6.45
C LEU A 156 -20.89 -0.59 -5.93
N ILE A 157 -20.98 0.42 -5.06
CA ILE A 157 -19.76 1.07 -4.52
C ILE A 157 -18.96 0.08 -3.67
N THR A 158 -19.64 -0.75 -2.86
CA THR A 158 -18.98 -1.78 -2.05
C THR A 158 -18.23 -2.77 -2.93
N PHE A 159 -18.85 -3.24 -4.01
CA PHE A 159 -18.22 -4.14 -4.97
C PHE A 159 -17.02 -3.49 -5.69
N VAL A 160 -17.15 -2.21 -6.09
CA VAL A 160 -16.04 -1.45 -6.69
C VAL A 160 -14.88 -1.30 -5.71
N ARG A 161 -15.15 -1.00 -4.43
CA ARG A 161 -14.13 -0.90 -3.38
C ARG A 161 -13.47 -2.23 -3.06
N PHE A 162 -14.25 -3.32 -3.09
CA PHE A 162 -13.71 -4.67 -2.97
C PHE A 162 -12.69 -4.97 -4.07
N LEU A 163 -13.06 -4.76 -5.34
CA LEU A 163 -12.14 -4.95 -6.47
C LEU A 163 -10.93 -4.03 -6.38
N GLU A 164 -11.16 -2.78 -5.97
CA GLU A 164 -10.08 -1.81 -5.81
C GLU A 164 -9.06 -2.26 -4.78
N SER A 165 -9.54 -2.73 -3.63
CA SER A 165 -8.68 -3.16 -2.52
C SER A 165 -7.80 -4.34 -2.91
N HIS A 166 -8.32 -5.32 -3.67
CA HIS A 166 -7.51 -6.45 -4.15
C HIS A 166 -6.40 -5.99 -5.08
N TRP A 167 -6.73 -5.13 -6.05
CA TRP A 167 -5.75 -4.57 -6.96
C TRP A 167 -4.68 -3.77 -6.21
N PHE A 168 -5.10 -2.89 -5.30
CA PHE A 168 -4.19 -2.10 -4.48
C PHE A 168 -3.25 -2.97 -3.64
N VAL A 169 -3.79 -3.99 -2.95
CA VAL A 169 -3.00 -4.93 -2.14
C VAL A 169 -2.03 -5.72 -3.02
N TRP A 170 -2.46 -6.20 -4.19
CA TRP A 170 -1.56 -6.89 -5.12
C TRP A 170 -0.37 -6.02 -5.51
N VAL A 171 -0.64 -4.78 -5.91
CA VAL A 171 0.43 -3.88 -6.37
C VAL A 171 1.36 -3.47 -5.24
N THR A 172 0.83 -3.14 -4.07
CA THR A 172 1.66 -2.61 -2.97
C THR A 172 2.39 -3.69 -2.20
N GLN A 173 1.78 -4.86 -1.98
CA GLN A 173 2.35 -5.88 -1.12
C GLN A 173 3.40 -6.75 -1.80
N MET A 174 3.33 -6.96 -3.12
CA MET A 174 4.32 -7.78 -3.84
C MET A 174 5.75 -7.20 -3.78
N ASN A 175 5.86 -5.89 -3.58
CA ASN A 175 7.14 -5.18 -3.51
C ASN A 175 7.72 -5.11 -2.08
N HIS A 176 6.90 -5.29 -1.05
CA HIS A 176 7.25 -4.99 0.35
C HIS A 176 7.08 -6.18 1.30
N LEU A 177 5.95 -6.88 1.24
CA LEU A 177 5.62 -7.94 2.21
C LEU A 177 6.61 -9.13 2.18
N PRO A 178 7.17 -9.52 1.03
CA PRO A 178 8.21 -10.55 0.99
C PRO A 178 9.62 -10.06 1.37
N MET A 179 9.78 -8.78 1.69
CA MET A 179 11.07 -8.15 1.97
C MET A 179 11.36 -8.15 3.48
N ASP A 180 12.51 -7.58 3.89
CA ASP A 180 12.94 -7.57 5.30
C ASP A 180 11.96 -6.72 6.13
N ILE A 181 11.18 -7.36 7.00
CA ILE A 181 10.27 -6.73 7.99
C ILE A 181 10.76 -7.11 9.39
N ASP A 182 11.17 -6.11 10.16
CA ASP A 182 11.78 -6.32 11.48
C ASP A 182 11.72 -5.05 12.35
N HIS A 183 12.23 -5.13 13.57
CA HIS A 183 12.57 -3.96 14.38
C HIS A 183 13.71 -3.15 13.75
N ASP A 184 13.82 -1.88 14.15
CA ASP A 184 14.83 -0.97 13.59
C ASP A 184 16.25 -1.46 13.91
N LYS A 185 17.01 -1.80 12.87
CA LYS A 185 18.43 -2.20 12.95
C LYS A 185 19.41 -1.03 12.79
N HIS A 186 18.92 0.22 12.81
CA HIS A 186 19.70 1.45 12.69
C HIS A 186 20.61 1.50 11.44
N ARG A 187 20.11 0.94 10.32
CA ARG A 187 20.82 0.96 9.03
C ARG A 187 20.85 2.36 8.42
N ASP A 188 21.81 2.61 7.54
CA ASP A 188 21.79 3.80 6.71
C ASP A 188 20.54 3.82 5.81
N TRP A 189 20.14 5.01 5.39
CA TRP A 189 18.87 5.21 4.70
C TRP A 189 18.80 4.44 3.37
N LEU A 190 19.85 4.48 2.54
CA LEU A 190 19.85 3.82 1.23
C LEU A 190 19.70 2.30 1.36
N SER A 191 20.52 1.68 2.23
CA SER A 191 20.46 0.24 2.47
C SER A 191 19.12 -0.19 3.05
N MET A 192 18.51 0.62 3.91
CA MET A 192 17.18 0.36 4.46
C MET A 192 16.11 0.33 3.36
N GLN A 193 16.07 1.34 2.48
CA GLN A 193 15.11 1.39 1.37
C GLN A 193 15.24 0.17 0.44
N LEU A 194 16.48 -0.21 0.09
CA LEU A 194 16.76 -1.36 -0.79
C LEU A 194 16.45 -2.72 -0.16
N LYS A 195 16.54 -2.85 1.17
CA LYS A 195 16.18 -4.08 1.89
C LYS A 195 14.68 -4.23 2.06
N ALA A 196 13.95 -3.12 2.17
CA ALA A 196 12.50 -3.09 2.36
C ALA A 196 11.73 -3.22 1.03
N THR A 197 12.37 -2.92 -0.10
CA THR A 197 11.70 -2.89 -1.41
C THR A 197 12.32 -3.85 -2.42
N CYS A 198 11.52 -4.31 -3.37
CA CYS A 198 11.99 -4.91 -4.61
C CYS A 198 11.21 -4.37 -5.79
N ASN A 199 11.72 -4.56 -7.00
CA ASN A 199 11.04 -4.20 -8.24
C ASN A 199 10.32 -5.39 -8.88
N ILE A 200 9.32 -5.08 -9.68
CA ILE A 200 8.67 -6.01 -10.61
C ILE A 200 9.15 -5.70 -12.03
N LYS A 201 9.49 -6.74 -12.81
CA LYS A 201 10.01 -6.60 -14.18
C LYS A 201 9.14 -5.67 -15.00
N GLN A 202 9.78 -4.76 -15.73
CA GLN A 202 9.09 -3.83 -16.61
C GLN A 202 8.38 -4.57 -17.74
N SER A 203 7.15 -4.16 -18.04
CA SER A 203 6.43 -4.50 -19.26
C SER A 203 5.34 -3.44 -19.47
N PRO A 204 4.83 -3.25 -20.70
CA PRO A 204 3.72 -2.31 -20.93
C PRO A 204 2.51 -2.59 -20.03
N PHE A 205 2.23 -3.88 -19.77
CA PHE A 205 1.17 -4.28 -18.85
C PHE A 205 1.49 -3.90 -17.39
N ASN A 206 2.69 -4.22 -16.89
CA ASN A 206 3.04 -3.96 -15.49
C ASN A 206 3.11 -2.46 -15.20
N ASP A 207 3.63 -1.67 -16.14
CA ASP A 207 3.74 -0.20 -16.03
C ASP A 207 2.35 0.44 -15.96
N TRP A 208 1.39 -0.04 -16.74
CA TRP A 208 -0.02 0.40 -16.68
C TRP A 208 -0.76 -0.10 -15.45
N PHE A 209 -0.63 -1.40 -15.14
CA PHE A 209 -1.38 -2.08 -14.09
C PHE A 209 -1.01 -1.60 -12.70
N SER A 210 0.29 -1.44 -12.43
CA SER A 210 0.81 -0.92 -11.16
C SER A 210 0.87 0.60 -11.12
N GLY A 211 0.66 1.26 -12.27
CA GLY A 211 0.96 2.67 -12.41
C GLY A 211 2.44 2.96 -12.14
N HIS A 212 3.36 2.27 -12.79
CA HIS A 212 4.83 2.40 -12.61
C HIS A 212 5.37 2.06 -11.21
N LEU A 213 4.52 1.64 -10.26
CA LEU A 213 4.96 1.17 -8.93
C LEU A 213 5.61 -0.22 -8.97
N ASN A 214 5.72 -0.83 -10.15
CA ASN A 214 6.68 -1.91 -10.38
C ASN A 214 8.14 -1.46 -10.18
N PHE A 215 8.44 -0.16 -10.18
CA PHE A 215 9.72 0.44 -9.84
C PHE A 215 9.77 0.95 -8.39
N GLN A 216 9.48 0.08 -7.43
CA GLN A 216 9.38 0.46 -6.02
C GLN A 216 10.71 0.91 -5.41
N ILE A 217 11.84 0.36 -5.87
CA ILE A 217 13.18 0.80 -5.44
C ILE A 217 13.36 2.27 -5.82
N GLU A 218 13.21 2.63 -7.10
CA GLU A 218 13.39 4.01 -7.56
C GLU A 218 12.35 4.95 -6.94
N HIS A 219 11.14 4.46 -6.72
CA HIS A 219 10.09 5.20 -6.02
C HIS A 219 10.49 5.58 -4.60
N HIS A 220 11.08 4.67 -3.83
CA HIS A 220 11.53 4.95 -2.46
C HIS A 220 12.81 5.79 -2.42
N LEU A 221 13.70 5.65 -3.41
CA LEU A 221 14.92 6.45 -3.49
C LEU A 221 14.65 7.89 -3.97
N PHE A 222 13.68 8.08 -4.86
CA PHE A 222 13.37 9.36 -5.49
C PHE A 222 11.86 9.62 -5.50
N PRO A 223 11.19 9.72 -4.34
CA PRO A 223 9.74 9.77 -4.26
C PRO A 223 9.13 10.99 -4.96
N THR A 224 9.88 12.10 -5.07
CA THR A 224 9.43 13.32 -5.77
C THR A 224 9.65 13.29 -7.28
N MET A 225 10.27 12.23 -7.82
CA MET A 225 10.48 12.09 -9.27
C MET A 225 9.18 11.66 -9.95
N PRO A 226 8.81 12.24 -11.11
CA PRO A 226 7.66 11.77 -11.87
C PRO A 226 7.85 10.30 -12.25
N ARG A 227 6.89 9.44 -11.88
CA ARG A 227 7.03 7.98 -11.98
C ARG A 227 7.28 7.43 -13.39
N HIS A 228 6.87 8.16 -14.43
CA HIS A 228 7.16 7.78 -15.81
C HIS A 228 8.67 7.83 -16.13
N ASN A 229 9.50 8.45 -15.29
CA ASN A 229 10.96 8.47 -15.44
C ASN A 229 11.68 7.34 -14.69
N TYR A 230 11.00 6.56 -13.85
CA TYR A 230 11.67 5.51 -13.05
C TYR A 230 12.41 4.50 -13.93
N HIS A 231 11.84 4.09 -15.06
CA HIS A 231 12.50 3.17 -16.00
C HIS A 231 13.83 3.71 -16.56
N ARG A 232 14.01 5.04 -16.63
CA ARG A 232 15.25 5.68 -17.09
C ARG A 232 16.33 5.67 -16.00
N VAL A 233 15.91 5.72 -14.75
CA VAL A 233 16.81 5.81 -13.58
C VAL A 233 17.15 4.43 -13.02
N ALA A 234 16.27 3.44 -13.22
CA ALA A 234 16.48 2.07 -12.74
C ALA A 234 17.82 1.44 -13.19
N PRO A 235 18.28 1.58 -14.44
CA PRO A 235 19.60 1.08 -14.83
C PRO A 235 20.77 1.75 -14.08
N LEU A 236 20.63 3.05 -13.76
CA LEU A 236 21.66 3.80 -13.02
C LEU A 236 21.72 3.36 -11.55
N VAL A 237 20.56 3.18 -10.91
CA VAL A 237 20.46 2.66 -9.54
C VAL A 237 21.02 1.24 -9.47
N ARG A 238 20.69 0.39 -10.45
CA ARG A 238 21.23 -0.97 -10.53
C ARG A 238 22.75 -0.97 -10.64
N ALA A 239 23.33 -0.15 -11.52
CA ALA A 239 24.78 -0.04 -11.67
C ALA A 239 25.45 0.46 -10.39
N LEU A 240 24.82 1.39 -9.66
CA LEU A 240 25.31 1.85 -8.37
C LEU A 240 25.27 0.72 -7.32
N CYS A 241 24.17 -0.03 -7.26
CA CYS A 241 24.04 -1.17 -6.35
C CYS A 241 25.12 -2.22 -6.63
N GLU A 242 25.35 -2.57 -7.91
CA GLU A 242 26.38 -3.51 -8.35
C GLU A 242 27.79 -3.05 -7.95
N LYS A 243 28.12 -1.77 -8.21
CA LYS A 243 29.40 -1.16 -7.82
C LYS A 243 29.71 -1.29 -6.32
N HIS A 244 28.67 -1.24 -5.49
CA HIS A 244 28.80 -1.29 -4.02
C HIS A 244 28.45 -2.66 -3.42
N GLY A 245 28.22 -3.69 -4.24
CA GLY A 245 27.88 -5.03 -3.76
C GLY A 245 26.52 -5.11 -3.03
N ILE A 246 25.60 -4.18 -3.31
CA ILE A 246 24.27 -4.14 -2.71
C ILE A 246 23.29 -4.89 -3.62
N PRO A 247 22.46 -5.82 -3.10
CA PRO A 247 21.48 -6.52 -3.91
C PRO A 247 20.41 -5.58 -4.49
N TYR A 248 20.22 -5.61 -5.80
CA TYR A 248 19.12 -4.94 -6.50
C TYR A 248 18.07 -5.98 -6.92
N ASN A 249 16.99 -6.09 -6.13
CA ASN A 249 16.02 -7.17 -6.26
C ASN A 249 14.97 -6.88 -7.35
N VAL A 250 14.88 -7.74 -8.36
CA VAL A 250 13.85 -7.67 -9.42
C VAL A 250 13.16 -9.01 -9.59
N LYS A 251 11.83 -9.01 -9.55
CA LYS A 251 10.99 -10.21 -9.65
C LYS A 251 10.05 -10.11 -10.84
N THR A 252 9.63 -11.24 -11.41
CA THR A 252 8.44 -11.24 -12.28
C THR A 252 7.19 -10.96 -11.44
N MET A 253 6.11 -10.49 -12.07
CA MET A 253 4.84 -10.27 -11.35
C MET A 253 4.33 -11.57 -10.70
N TRP A 254 4.46 -12.70 -11.42
CA TRP A 254 4.12 -14.01 -10.87
C TRP A 254 4.96 -14.38 -9.64
N GLN A 255 6.28 -14.20 -9.71
CA GLN A 255 7.15 -14.43 -8.56
C GLN A 255 6.78 -13.52 -7.38
N GLY A 256 6.50 -12.23 -7.62
CA GLY A 256 6.04 -11.30 -6.58
C GLY A 256 4.77 -11.78 -5.87
N ILE A 257 3.79 -12.28 -6.63
CA ILE A 257 2.55 -12.86 -6.08
C ILE A 257 2.86 -14.10 -5.24
N VAL A 258 3.62 -15.05 -5.80
CA VAL A 258 3.96 -16.30 -5.11
C VAL A 258 4.75 -16.01 -3.83
N ASP A 259 5.63 -15.01 -3.85
CA ASP A 259 6.43 -14.62 -2.69
C ASP A 259 5.60 -14.00 -1.57
N VAL A 260 4.49 -13.31 -1.87
CA VAL A 260 3.51 -12.88 -0.84
C VAL A 260 2.94 -14.09 -0.11
N PHE A 261 2.48 -15.10 -0.86
CA PHE A 261 1.95 -16.33 -0.27
C PHE A 261 3.00 -17.08 0.55
N ARG A 262 4.22 -17.22 0.02
CA ARG A 262 5.33 -17.87 0.75
C ARG A 262 5.73 -17.11 2.00
N SER A 263 5.84 -15.78 1.94
CA SER A 263 6.18 -14.94 3.09
C SER A 263 5.17 -15.14 4.21
N LEU A 264 3.88 -15.06 3.89
CA LEU A 264 2.79 -15.29 4.84
C LEU A 264 2.79 -16.71 5.40
N LYS A 265 3.05 -17.73 4.57
CA LYS A 265 3.15 -19.12 5.03
C LYS A 265 4.32 -19.27 5.99
N ASN A 266 5.50 -18.78 5.62
CA ASN A 266 6.71 -18.86 6.44
C ASN A 266 6.53 -18.14 7.78
N SER A 267 5.96 -16.93 7.80
CA SER A 267 5.63 -16.24 9.05
C SER A 267 4.64 -17.04 9.90
N GLY A 268 3.64 -17.69 9.29
CA GLY A 268 2.69 -18.55 9.99
C GLY A 268 3.34 -19.80 10.60
N ASP A 269 4.25 -20.43 9.86
CA ASP A 269 5.02 -21.59 10.32
C ASP A 269 5.97 -21.22 11.47
N LEU A 270 6.67 -20.08 11.36
CA LEU A 270 7.53 -19.55 12.43
C LEU A 270 6.74 -19.28 13.72
N TRP A 271 5.54 -18.71 13.59
CA TRP A 271 4.65 -18.53 14.73
C TRP A 271 4.26 -19.88 15.33
N LEU A 272 3.88 -20.86 14.52
CA LEU A 272 3.43 -22.16 15.00
C LEU A 272 4.55 -22.92 15.73
N ASP A 273 5.75 -22.94 15.16
CA ASP A 273 6.94 -23.54 15.78
C ASP A 273 7.21 -22.93 17.16
N ALA A 274 7.29 -21.60 17.23
CA ALA A 274 7.50 -20.88 18.50
C ALA A 274 6.33 -21.09 19.48
N TYR A 275 5.10 -21.16 18.99
CA TYR A 275 3.91 -21.39 19.81
C TYR A 275 3.88 -22.80 20.42
N LEU A 276 4.40 -23.81 19.72
CA LEU A 276 4.39 -25.20 20.20
C LEU A 276 5.63 -25.58 21.01
N HIS A 277 6.79 -25.00 20.70
CA HIS A 277 8.08 -25.53 21.15
C HIS A 277 8.95 -24.56 21.96
N LYS A 278 8.57 -23.29 22.10
CA LYS A 278 9.28 -22.28 22.89
C LYS A 278 8.40 -21.68 23.97
#